data_AF-A0A4Q3AG54-F1
#
_entry.id   AF-A0A4Q3AG54-F1
#
_cell.length_a   1.000
_cell.length_b   1.000
_cell.length_c   1.000
_cell.angle_alpha   90.00
_cell.angle_beta   90.00
_cell.angle_gamma   90.00
#
_symmetry.space_group_name_H-M   'P 1'
#
loop_
_entity.id
_entity.type
_entity.pdbx_description
1 polymer ?
#
loop_
_entity_poly.entity_id
_entity_poly.type
_entity_poly.pdbx_seq_one_letter_code
_entity_poly.pdbx_strand_id
1 'polypeptide(L)'
;MKARLLEKLAAIRRGDPRAFILADAKDADMAWGIPAPGSPWPSQGKAWHSMPEFRQSIRDIVADGVIDILLGSVSQMSLLAHRERIFDGTEVTPAIRANDTTDIWCGRGMSYRDSASRPFSSCDLAEVLAMTSPAKGHPDIDLGLYSITFNNDLEADRESLAAFKAFRLEAQR
;
A
#
# COMPACT_ATOMS: atom_id res chain seq x y z
N MET A 1 10.53 -8.85 4.88
CA MET A 1 9.94 -9.55 3.72
C MET A 1 9.88 -11.07 3.95
N LYS A 2 8.85 -11.76 3.40
CA LYS A 2 8.62 -13.22 3.60
C LYS A 2 9.38 -14.09 2.58
N ALA A 3 9.54 -15.38 2.87
CA ALA A 3 10.36 -16.31 2.09
C ALA A 3 9.84 -16.50 0.65
N ARG A 4 8.54 -16.73 0.48
CA ARG A 4 7.94 -16.91 -0.86
C ARG A 4 8.21 -15.73 -1.81
N LEU A 5 8.14 -14.50 -1.32
CA LEU A 5 8.41 -13.32 -2.13
C LEU A 5 9.88 -13.31 -2.60
N LEU A 6 10.82 -13.63 -1.71
CA LEU A 6 12.25 -13.70 -2.04
C LEU A 6 12.54 -14.79 -3.09
N GLU A 7 11.91 -15.95 -2.98
CA GLU A 7 12.05 -17.05 -3.94
C GLU A 7 11.55 -16.65 -5.34
N LYS A 8 10.39 -15.99 -5.41
CA LYS A 8 9.82 -15.48 -6.66
C LYS A 8 10.69 -14.38 -7.28
N LEU A 9 11.18 -13.44 -6.48
CA LEU A 9 12.13 -12.42 -6.94
C LEU A 9 13.41 -13.04 -7.50
N ALA A 10 13.94 -14.09 -6.85
CA ALA A 10 15.10 -14.81 -7.33
C ALA A 10 14.83 -15.54 -8.66
N ALA A 11 13.64 -16.13 -8.83
CA ALA A 11 13.23 -16.75 -10.10
C ALA A 11 13.11 -15.73 -11.23
N ILE A 12 12.49 -14.58 -10.98
CA ILE A 12 12.40 -13.47 -11.95
C ILE A 12 13.81 -13.00 -12.34
N ARG A 13 14.71 -12.84 -11.36
CA ARG A 13 16.09 -12.40 -11.62
C ARG A 13 16.90 -13.40 -12.46
N ARG A 14 16.58 -14.69 -12.38
CA ARG A 14 17.16 -15.74 -13.24
C ARG A 14 16.52 -15.80 -14.63
N GLY A 15 15.48 -15.01 -14.88
CA GLY A 15 14.79 -14.95 -16.17
C GLY A 15 13.75 -16.06 -16.35
N ASP A 16 13.15 -16.61 -15.29
CA ASP A 16 12.01 -17.52 -15.44
C ASP A 16 10.80 -16.75 -16.00
N PRO A 17 10.35 -17.03 -17.23
CA PRO A 17 9.26 -16.27 -17.87
C PRO A 17 7.88 -16.53 -17.25
N ARG A 18 7.76 -17.53 -16.36
CA ARG A 18 6.51 -17.87 -15.67
C ARG A 18 6.46 -17.31 -14.26
N ALA A 19 7.55 -16.78 -13.74
CA ALA A 19 7.59 -16.22 -12.40
C ALA A 19 6.90 -14.86 -12.38
N PHE A 20 5.94 -14.68 -11.48
CA PHE A 20 5.24 -13.43 -11.26
C PHE A 20 5.00 -13.20 -9.77
N ILE A 21 4.80 -11.93 -9.41
CA ILE A 21 4.41 -11.50 -8.07
C ILE A 21 2.96 -11.04 -8.16
N LEU A 22 2.11 -11.58 -7.30
CA LEU A 22 0.72 -11.16 -7.17
C LEU A 22 0.60 -10.25 -5.94
N ALA A 23 0.23 -8.99 -6.18
CA ALA A 23 0.02 -8.01 -5.13
C ALA A 23 -1.44 -7.55 -5.13
N ASP A 24 -2.05 -7.46 -3.95
CA ASP A 24 -3.38 -6.88 -3.77
C ASP A 24 -3.25 -5.52 -3.06
N ALA A 25 -3.81 -4.48 -3.67
CA ALA A 25 -3.80 -3.12 -3.14
C ALA A 25 -5.11 -2.81 -2.42
N LYS A 26 -5.02 -2.69 -1.09
CA LYS A 26 -6.14 -2.54 -0.15
C LYS A 26 -6.02 -1.26 0.69
N ASP A 27 -5.59 -0.18 0.05
CA ASP A 27 -5.45 1.18 0.58
C ASP A 27 -6.62 2.08 0.16
N ALA A 28 -7.80 1.49 -0.02
CA ALA A 28 -9.02 2.17 -0.46
C ALA A 28 -9.48 3.29 0.48
N ASP A 29 -9.05 3.29 1.75
CA ASP A 29 -9.32 4.38 2.69
C ASP A 29 -8.62 5.69 2.32
N MET A 30 -7.61 5.67 1.44
CA MET A 30 -6.87 6.85 1.00
C MET A 30 -7.49 7.59 -0.18
N ALA A 31 -8.43 6.97 -0.91
CA ALA A 31 -8.92 7.50 -2.17
C ALA A 31 -10.41 7.22 -2.38
N TRP A 32 -11.04 7.91 -3.33
CA TRP A 32 -12.40 7.64 -3.85
C TRP A 32 -13.58 7.72 -2.86
N GLY A 33 -13.36 7.83 -1.55
CA GLY A 33 -14.42 8.04 -0.55
C GLY A 33 -15.31 6.81 -0.35
N ILE A 34 -16.63 7.02 -0.21
CA ILE A 34 -17.60 5.98 0.16
C ILE A 34 -17.57 4.74 -0.76
N PRO A 35 -17.42 4.86 -2.10
CA PRO A 35 -17.38 3.69 -2.98
C PRO A 35 -16.07 2.89 -2.97
N ALA A 36 -15.00 3.42 -2.37
CA ALA A 36 -13.66 2.85 -2.48
C ALA A 36 -13.54 1.40 -1.99
N PRO A 37 -14.23 0.98 -0.90
CA PRO A 37 -14.28 -0.42 -0.47
C PRO A 37 -14.90 -1.41 -1.46
N GLY A 38 -15.53 -0.93 -2.54
CA GLY A 38 -16.24 -1.76 -3.50
C GLY A 38 -17.63 -2.18 -3.01
N SER A 39 -18.31 -3.01 -3.81
CA SER A 39 -19.65 -3.55 -3.52
C SER A 39 -19.64 -5.08 -3.58
N PRO A 40 -20.57 -5.77 -2.89
CA PRO A 40 -20.69 -7.22 -2.97
C PRO A 40 -20.85 -7.74 -4.41
N TRP A 41 -20.32 -8.95 -4.66
CA TRP A 41 -20.54 -9.69 -5.90
C TRP A 41 -21.40 -10.95 -5.64
N PRO A 42 -22.46 -11.22 -6.43
CA PRO A 42 -23.02 -10.35 -7.47
C PRO A 42 -23.64 -9.08 -6.86
N SER A 43 -23.66 -7.99 -7.64
CA SER A 43 -24.18 -6.70 -7.15
C SER A 43 -25.63 -6.83 -6.69
N GLN A 44 -25.89 -6.45 -5.44
CA GLN A 44 -27.24 -6.35 -4.88
C GLN A 44 -27.80 -4.91 -4.94
N GLY A 45 -27.22 -4.05 -5.78
CA GLY A 45 -27.56 -2.61 -5.87
C GLY A 45 -26.45 -1.69 -5.38
N LYS A 46 -26.79 -0.49 -4.89
CA LYS A 46 -25.83 0.57 -4.44
C LYS A 46 -25.27 0.36 -3.02
N ALA A 47 -25.17 -0.87 -2.54
CA ALA A 47 -24.57 -1.13 -1.23
C ALA A 47 -23.05 -1.23 -1.39
N TRP A 48 -22.32 -0.21 -0.92
CA TRP A 48 -20.88 -0.28 -0.77
C TRP A 48 -20.52 -1.00 0.53
N HIS A 49 -19.40 -1.71 0.54
CA HIS A 49 -18.87 -2.28 1.77
C HIS A 49 -18.57 -1.18 2.79
N SER A 50 -18.98 -1.42 4.02
CA SER A 50 -18.48 -0.67 5.16
C SER A 50 -16.99 -0.95 5.37
N MET A 51 -16.28 -0.04 6.05
CA MET A 51 -14.86 -0.23 6.33
C MET A 51 -14.57 -1.50 7.17
N PRO A 52 -15.41 -1.91 8.14
CA PRO A 52 -15.27 -3.21 8.79
C PRO A 52 -15.39 -4.41 7.84
N GLU A 53 -16.35 -4.41 6.91
CA GLU A 53 -16.49 -5.49 5.91
C GLU A 53 -15.29 -5.54 4.96
N PHE A 54 -14.80 -4.36 4.54
CA PHE A 54 -13.59 -4.27 3.75
C PHE A 54 -12.39 -4.88 4.46
N ARG A 55 -12.17 -4.51 5.73
CA ARG A 55 -11.11 -5.12 6.54
C ARG A 55 -11.31 -6.62 6.73
N GLN A 56 -12.55 -7.10 6.85
CA GLN A 56 -12.79 -8.53 6.90
C GLN A 56 -12.32 -9.22 5.61
N SER A 57 -12.62 -8.66 4.43
CA SER A 57 -12.10 -9.20 3.17
C SER A 57 -10.57 -9.23 3.11
N ILE A 58 -9.89 -8.24 3.71
CA ILE A 58 -8.43 -8.24 3.83
C ILE A 58 -7.95 -9.42 4.67
N ARG A 59 -8.58 -9.67 5.82
CA ARG A 59 -8.24 -10.83 6.68
C ARG A 59 -8.41 -12.14 5.94
N ASP A 60 -9.52 -12.30 5.23
CA ASP A 60 -9.84 -13.51 4.49
C ASP A 60 -8.77 -13.76 3.39
N ILE A 61 -8.39 -12.72 2.63
CA ILE A 61 -7.36 -12.81 1.58
C ILE A 61 -5.98 -13.15 2.16
N VAL A 62 -5.61 -12.57 3.31
CA VAL A 62 -4.34 -12.88 3.98
C VAL A 62 -4.32 -14.31 4.49
N ALA A 63 -5.43 -14.79 5.06
CA ALA A 63 -5.57 -16.16 5.54
C ALA A 63 -5.52 -17.19 4.40
N ASP A 64 -6.16 -16.91 3.26
CA ASP A 64 -6.06 -17.73 2.04
C ASP A 64 -4.63 -17.79 1.51
N GLY A 65 -3.87 -16.70 1.69
CA GLY A 65 -2.45 -16.65 1.41
C GLY A 65 -2.10 -16.74 -0.07
N VAL A 66 -3.04 -16.60 -1.01
CA VAL A 66 -2.79 -16.76 -2.46
C VAL A 66 -1.90 -15.64 -3.04
N ILE A 67 -1.99 -14.43 -2.47
CA ILE A 67 -1.22 -13.27 -2.88
C ILE A 67 0.17 -13.26 -2.24
N ASP A 68 1.16 -12.65 -2.89
CA ASP A 68 2.52 -12.51 -2.35
C ASP A 68 2.68 -11.27 -1.48
N ILE A 69 1.99 -10.18 -1.84
CA ILE A 69 2.07 -8.88 -1.17
C ILE A 69 0.66 -8.36 -0.92
N LEU A 70 0.39 -7.88 0.29
CA LEU A 70 -0.77 -7.03 0.55
C LEU A 70 -0.30 -5.62 0.86
N LEU A 71 -0.70 -4.68 0.00
CA LEU A 71 -0.45 -3.26 0.18
C LEU A 71 -1.64 -2.61 0.89
N GLY A 72 -1.40 -1.79 1.91
CA GLY A 72 -2.45 -1.01 2.57
C GLY A 72 -1.96 0.38 2.97
N SER A 73 -2.86 1.23 3.47
CA SER A 73 -2.47 2.49 4.08
C SER A 73 -1.75 2.24 5.41
N VAL A 74 -0.98 3.23 5.88
CA VAL A 74 -0.36 3.16 7.23
C VAL A 74 -1.43 2.99 8.31
N SER A 75 -2.60 3.62 8.16
CA SER A 75 -3.72 3.49 9.09
C SER A 75 -4.26 2.06 9.16
N GLN A 76 -4.47 1.41 8.02
CA GLN A 76 -4.92 0.01 7.98
C GLN A 76 -3.87 -0.92 8.57
N MET A 77 -2.58 -0.69 8.25
CA MET A 77 -1.49 -1.55 8.70
C MET A 77 -1.21 -1.43 10.20
N SER A 78 -1.42 -0.25 10.79
CA SER A 78 -1.43 -0.05 12.25
C SER A 78 -2.42 -0.97 12.95
N LEU A 79 -3.59 -1.21 12.35
CA LEU A 79 -4.57 -2.14 12.91
C LEU A 79 -4.26 -3.60 12.54
N LEU A 80 -4.16 -3.90 11.25
CA LEU A 80 -4.15 -5.27 10.74
C LEU A 80 -2.80 -5.97 10.96
N ALA A 81 -1.69 -5.28 10.66
CA ALA A 81 -0.36 -5.86 10.82
C ALA A 81 0.17 -5.72 12.24
N HIS A 82 0.03 -4.55 12.86
CA HIS A 82 0.59 -4.30 14.18
C HIS A 82 -0.29 -4.81 15.33
N ARG A 83 -1.56 -4.39 15.42
CA ARG A 83 -2.44 -4.78 16.55
C ARG A 83 -3.01 -6.20 16.42
N GLU A 84 -3.53 -6.55 15.25
CA GLU A 84 -4.20 -7.84 15.01
C GLU A 84 -3.23 -8.95 14.57
N ARG A 85 -2.03 -8.57 14.08
CA ARG A 85 -0.97 -9.50 13.66
C ARG A 85 -1.41 -10.54 12.62
N ILE A 86 -2.29 -10.16 11.69
CA ILE A 86 -2.91 -11.11 10.73
C ILE A 86 -1.91 -11.76 9.76
N PHE A 87 -0.72 -11.17 9.60
CA PHE A 87 0.34 -11.69 8.73
C PHE A 87 1.24 -12.73 9.42
N ASP A 88 1.10 -12.91 10.74
CA ASP A 88 1.85 -13.93 11.48
C ASP A 88 1.42 -15.33 11.02
N GLY A 89 2.40 -16.20 10.79
CA GLY A 89 2.15 -17.57 10.30
C GLY A 89 1.76 -17.66 8.82
N THR A 90 1.71 -16.54 8.08
CA THR A 90 1.46 -16.52 6.63
C THR A 90 2.71 -16.19 5.81
N GLU A 91 2.68 -16.54 4.53
CA GLU A 91 3.68 -16.17 3.51
C GLU A 91 3.33 -14.86 2.77
N VAL A 92 2.30 -14.13 3.23
CA VAL A 92 1.92 -12.83 2.65
C VAL A 92 2.84 -11.77 3.23
N THR A 93 3.51 -11.00 2.37
CA THR A 93 4.35 -9.88 2.79
C THR A 93 3.49 -8.62 2.97
N PRO A 94 3.40 -8.03 4.17
CA PRO A 94 2.72 -6.76 4.34
C PRO A 94 3.54 -5.62 3.72
N ALA A 95 2.86 -4.65 3.11
CA ALA A 95 3.46 -3.44 2.55
C ALA A 95 2.57 -2.22 2.82
N ILE A 96 3.19 -1.04 2.91
CA ILE A 96 2.47 0.23 3.07
C ILE A 96 2.52 1.11 1.82
N ARG A 97 1.46 1.86 1.57
CA ARG A 97 1.51 3.05 0.73
C ARG A 97 2.27 4.13 1.50
N ALA A 98 3.44 4.50 0.99
CA ALA A 98 4.37 5.40 1.64
C ALA A 98 4.23 6.86 1.18
N ASN A 99 3.33 7.16 0.25
CA ASN A 99 2.99 8.52 -0.16
C ASN A 99 1.57 8.58 -0.76
N ASP A 100 1.02 9.78 -0.82
CA ASP A 100 -0.37 10.06 -1.15
C ASP A 100 -0.45 11.39 -1.91
N THR A 101 -0.13 11.32 -3.21
CA THR A 101 -0.10 12.46 -4.11
C THR A 101 -1.49 13.10 -4.26
N THR A 102 -1.54 14.40 -4.59
CA THR A 102 -2.79 15.19 -4.53
C THR A 102 -3.89 14.71 -5.49
N ASP A 103 -3.55 13.92 -6.51
CA ASP A 103 -4.49 13.34 -7.49
C ASP A 103 -5.40 12.25 -6.91
N ILE A 104 -5.05 11.65 -5.76
CA ILE A 104 -5.93 10.71 -5.07
C ILE A 104 -6.81 11.36 -3.99
N TRP A 105 -6.62 12.66 -3.72
CA TRP A 105 -7.35 13.38 -2.68
C TRP A 105 -8.77 13.73 -3.14
N CYS A 106 -9.74 12.94 -2.66
CA CYS A 106 -11.13 12.97 -3.10
C CYS A 106 -12.10 13.55 -2.04
N GLY A 107 -11.77 14.70 -1.45
CA GLY A 107 -12.66 15.33 -0.47
C GLY A 107 -13.94 15.93 -1.07
N ARG A 108 -15.01 16.01 -0.28
CA ARG A 108 -16.30 16.55 -0.73
C ARG A 108 -16.16 18.01 -1.18
N GLY A 109 -16.48 18.27 -2.44
CA GLY A 109 -16.41 19.61 -3.03
C GLY A 109 -15.01 20.07 -3.44
N MET A 110 -14.00 19.19 -3.36
CA MET A 110 -12.65 19.48 -3.83
C MET A 110 -12.54 19.25 -5.34
N SER A 111 -11.68 20.04 -5.99
CA SER A 111 -11.35 19.95 -7.42
C SER A 111 -9.87 19.62 -7.65
N TYR A 112 -9.18 19.03 -6.67
CA TYR A 112 -7.73 18.75 -6.76
C TYR A 112 -7.39 17.79 -7.90
N ARG A 113 -8.33 16.90 -8.25
CA ARG A 113 -8.22 15.99 -9.40
C ARG A 113 -8.21 16.69 -10.76
N ASP A 114 -8.64 17.95 -10.81
CA ASP A 114 -8.61 18.77 -12.03
C ASP A 114 -7.25 19.47 -12.20
N SER A 115 -6.34 19.31 -11.24
CA SER A 115 -4.98 19.85 -11.26
C SER A 115 -3.95 18.75 -11.44
N ALA A 116 -2.76 19.12 -11.94
CA ALA A 116 -1.61 18.23 -12.00
C ALA A 116 -1.28 17.65 -10.62
N SER A 117 -0.88 16.38 -10.59
CA SER A 117 -0.48 15.69 -9.36
C SER A 117 0.73 16.38 -8.73
N ARG A 118 0.68 16.60 -7.41
CA ARG A 118 1.79 17.15 -6.61
C ARG A 118 2.26 16.12 -5.59
N PRO A 119 3.57 16.05 -5.30
CA PRO A 119 4.10 15.11 -4.34
C PRO A 119 3.67 15.48 -2.91
N PHE A 120 3.21 14.48 -2.18
CA PHE A 120 2.94 14.58 -0.74
C PHE A 120 3.09 13.20 -0.09
N SER A 121 3.41 13.20 1.20
CA SER A 121 3.47 11.99 2.04
C SER A 121 2.92 12.31 3.42
N SER A 122 1.78 11.70 3.76
CA SER A 122 1.27 11.63 5.13
C SER A 122 2.02 10.58 5.97
N CYS A 123 2.82 9.72 5.33
CA CYS A 123 3.55 8.65 5.99
C CYS A 123 4.80 9.20 6.67
N ASP A 124 4.96 8.87 7.95
CA ASP A 124 6.23 8.98 8.68
C ASP A 124 6.88 7.58 8.74
N LEU A 125 8.04 7.41 8.10
CA LEU A 125 8.71 6.12 8.05
C LEU A 125 9.25 5.67 9.41
N ALA A 126 9.66 6.60 10.28
CA ALA A 126 10.12 6.26 11.61
C ALA A 126 8.98 5.69 12.45
N GLU A 127 7.76 6.24 12.34
CA GLU A 127 6.58 5.68 12.99
C GLU A 127 6.23 4.28 12.45
N VAL A 128 6.29 4.09 11.13
CA VAL A 128 6.02 2.76 10.52
C VAL A 128 7.00 1.72 11.04
N LEU A 129 8.30 2.04 11.07
CA LEU A 129 9.35 1.15 11.58
C LEU A 129 9.19 0.90 13.09
N ALA A 130 8.82 1.92 13.87
CA ALA A 130 8.60 1.79 15.31
C ALA A 130 7.37 0.94 15.64
N MET A 131 6.25 1.13 14.94
CA MET A 131 5.04 0.31 15.11
C MET A 131 5.34 -1.16 14.79
N THR A 132 6.18 -1.39 13.80
CA THR A 132 6.38 -2.74 13.28
C THR A 132 7.58 -3.43 13.91
N SER A 133 8.39 -2.76 14.73
CA SER A 133 9.54 -3.35 15.42
C SER A 133 9.13 -4.31 16.54
N PRO A 134 9.25 -5.65 16.37
CA PRO A 134 9.07 -6.60 17.43
C PRO A 134 10.38 -6.79 18.19
N ALA A 135 10.34 -7.50 19.31
CA ALA A 135 11.50 -7.97 20.07
C ALA A 135 12.54 -8.79 19.25
N LYS A 136 12.25 -9.10 17.97
CA LYS A 136 13.06 -9.91 17.03
C LYS A 136 14.11 -9.13 16.22
N GLY A 137 14.23 -7.81 16.45
CA GLY A 137 15.32 -7.00 15.88
C GLY A 137 15.17 -6.57 14.42
N HIS A 138 14.00 -6.77 13.80
CA HIS A 138 13.66 -6.29 12.44
C HIS A 138 12.17 -5.97 12.35
N PRO A 139 11.75 -4.92 11.62
CA PRO A 139 10.36 -4.50 11.52
C PRO A 139 9.47 -5.53 10.78
N ASP A 140 8.24 -5.71 11.26
CA ASP A 140 7.17 -6.53 10.66
C ASP A 140 6.79 -6.02 9.25
N ILE A 141 6.98 -4.72 8.96
CA ILE A 141 6.79 -4.13 7.63
C ILE A 141 8.08 -3.40 7.23
N ASP A 142 8.73 -3.92 6.20
CA ASP A 142 9.97 -3.40 5.61
C ASP A 142 9.83 -3.08 4.11
N LEU A 143 8.59 -3.06 3.60
CA LEU A 143 8.28 -2.83 2.19
C LEU A 143 7.28 -1.67 2.04
N GLY A 144 7.62 -0.70 1.20
CA GLY A 144 6.80 0.47 0.94
C GLY A 144 6.64 0.76 -0.56
N LEU A 145 5.46 1.21 -0.96
CA LEU A 145 5.17 1.73 -2.29
C LEU A 145 5.22 3.26 -2.28
N TYR A 146 6.03 3.84 -3.16
CA TYR A 146 5.99 5.27 -3.48
C TYR A 146 5.52 5.45 -4.93
N SER A 147 4.40 6.11 -5.14
CA SER A 147 3.84 6.42 -6.48
C SER A 147 4.25 7.79 -6.98
N ILE A 148 4.47 7.91 -8.29
CA ILE A 148 4.75 9.17 -8.98
C ILE A 148 3.88 9.21 -10.24
N THR A 149 3.23 10.35 -10.46
CA THR A 149 2.49 10.65 -11.69
C THR A 149 3.25 11.74 -12.45
N PHE A 150 3.79 11.42 -13.64
CA PHE A 150 4.41 12.40 -14.51
C PHE A 150 3.34 13.22 -15.23
N ASN A 151 3.42 14.54 -15.11
CA ASN A 151 2.43 15.49 -15.61
C ASN A 151 2.79 16.08 -16.98
N ASN A 152 3.96 15.73 -17.54
CA ASN A 152 4.52 16.39 -18.72
C ASN A 152 4.70 17.91 -18.50
N ASP A 153 5.07 18.26 -17.28
CA ASP A 153 5.39 19.61 -16.84
C ASP A 153 6.73 19.55 -16.12
N LEU A 154 7.75 20.23 -16.68
CA LEU A 154 9.12 20.10 -16.21
C LEU A 154 9.26 20.44 -14.73
N GLU A 155 8.56 21.46 -14.24
CA GLU A 155 8.72 21.91 -12.86
C GLU A 155 8.01 20.98 -11.88
N ALA A 156 6.77 20.55 -12.18
CA ALA A 156 6.03 19.59 -11.37
C ALA A 156 6.70 18.20 -11.34
N ASP A 157 7.27 17.77 -12.48
CA ASP A 157 7.96 16.49 -12.58
C ASP A 157 9.31 16.54 -11.85
N ARG A 158 10.03 17.67 -11.93
CA ARG A 158 11.26 17.91 -11.16
C ARG A 158 10.98 17.92 -9.65
N GLU A 159 9.87 18.54 -9.22
CA GLU A 159 9.42 18.55 -7.83
C GLU A 159 9.13 17.13 -7.32
N SER A 160 8.39 16.34 -8.11
CA SER A 160 8.05 14.95 -7.79
C SER A 160 9.29 14.05 -7.68
N LEU A 161 10.24 14.21 -8.61
CA LEU A 161 11.52 13.49 -8.56
C LEU A 161 12.38 13.89 -7.36
N ALA A 162 12.37 15.17 -6.97
CA ALA A 162 13.08 15.64 -5.78
C ALA A 162 12.49 15.03 -4.49
N ALA A 163 11.15 14.99 -4.38
CA ALA A 163 10.45 14.36 -3.27
C ALA A 163 10.74 12.85 -3.20
N PHE A 164 10.71 12.15 -4.33
CA PHE A 164 11.07 10.73 -4.39
C PHE A 164 12.53 10.47 -3.99
N LYS A 165 13.47 11.33 -4.42
CA LYS A 165 14.87 11.24 -3.99
C LYS A 165 15.00 11.39 -2.48
N ALA A 166 14.31 12.36 -1.88
CA ALA A 166 14.31 12.56 -0.43
C ALA A 166 13.76 11.33 0.30
N PHE A 167 12.61 10.82 -0.12
CA PHE A 167 12.01 9.59 0.40
C PHE A 167 12.97 8.40 0.32
N ARG A 168 13.61 8.17 -0.84
CA ARG A 168 14.57 7.07 -1.00
C ARG A 168 15.75 7.15 -0.03
N LEU A 169 16.23 8.36 0.27
CA LEU A 169 17.33 8.56 1.22
C LEU A 169 16.88 8.34 2.66
N GLU A 170 15.64 8.66 2.98
CA GLU A 170 15.03 8.41 4.29
C GLU A 170 14.79 6.91 4.50
N ALA A 171 14.20 6.22 3.52
CA ALA A 171 13.89 4.79 3.59
C ALA A 171 15.12 3.87 3.63
N GLN A 172 16.33 4.40 3.41
CA GLN A 172 17.59 3.66 3.51
C GLN A 172 18.26 3.74 4.88
N ARG A 173 17.75 4.59 5.78
CA ARG A 173 18.26 4.77 7.14
C ARG A 173 17.75 3.68 8.07
#